data_AF-A0A1F9VPI1-F1
#
_entry.id   AF-A0A1F9VPI1-F1
#
_cell.length_a   1.000
_cell.length_b   1.000
_cell.length_c   1.000
_cell.angle_alpha   90.00
_cell.angle_beta   90.00
_cell.angle_gamma   90.00
#
_symmetry.space_group_name_H-M   'P 1'
#
loop_
_entity.id
_entity.type
_entity.pdbx_description
1 polymer ?
#
loop_
_entity_poly.entity_id
_entity_poly.type
_entity_poly.pdbx_seq_one_letter_code
_entity_poly.pdbx_strand_id
1 'polypeptide(L)'
;MKRFVALCLLFCVSGVRAADSGKGKEVFGAKCASCHGKEAKGNLAMAKMFKLEPAALDLADEATLTKTDDELIAIVTKGKNKMPVFEGKLSKKEIADLIAYLRGLGGGKAKAAKKADGGPGAKLYEAKCASCHGKDGKGKEAMAKMFKLEPAALNLIDEPTLAQTDEELIATTTKGKNKMPAFEGKLSGEELAVLAAYMRELGGGVPKAAGAGDVEAGAKLYEAKCASCHGKDGKGKEAMAKMFKLELAALDLIDEGSLSKTDKELFDLTAEGINKMPGYKDKMKAEEIDAVIAYMRSLAPAPVPAEAAPEEEAKPQEGGQEPEGD
;
A
#
# COMPACT_ATOMS: atom_id res chain seq x y z
N MET A 1 -1.47 12.78 -54.40
CA MET A 1 -0.94 11.84 -53.39
C MET A 1 -1.14 12.49 -52.03
N LYS A 2 -1.91 11.85 -51.14
CA LYS A 2 -2.48 12.45 -49.91
C LYS A 2 -1.41 12.63 -48.83
N ARG A 3 -1.34 13.83 -48.24
CA ARG A 3 -0.52 14.17 -47.07
C ARG A 3 -1.22 13.64 -45.81
N PHE A 4 -0.57 12.76 -45.05
CA PHE A 4 -1.00 12.36 -43.71
C PHE A 4 -0.31 13.28 -42.69
N VAL A 5 -1.10 14.09 -41.99
CA VAL A 5 -0.69 14.82 -40.80
C VAL A 5 -0.98 13.91 -39.61
N ALA A 6 0.06 13.43 -38.93
CA ALA A 6 -0.08 12.68 -37.69
C ALA A 6 -0.26 13.67 -36.52
N LEU A 7 -1.49 13.72 -35.98
CA LEU A 7 -1.84 14.48 -34.79
C LEU A 7 -1.48 13.63 -33.55
N CYS A 8 -0.34 13.90 -32.93
CA CYS A 8 0.02 13.33 -31.63
C CYS A 8 -0.87 13.95 -30.54
N LEU A 9 -1.91 13.21 -30.15
CA LEU A 9 -2.71 13.46 -28.95
C LEU A 9 -1.90 13.00 -27.72
N LEU A 10 -1.34 13.96 -26.99
CA LEU A 10 -0.84 13.80 -25.62
C LEU A 10 -1.99 13.36 -24.70
N PHE A 11 -2.04 12.07 -24.38
CA PHE A 11 -2.88 11.56 -23.30
C PHE A 11 -2.17 11.84 -21.95
N CYS A 12 -2.57 12.91 -21.28
CA CYS A 12 -2.32 13.07 -19.85
C CYS A 12 -3.13 12.02 -19.08
N VAL A 13 -2.53 10.87 -18.78
CA VAL A 13 -3.11 9.91 -17.83
C VAL A 13 -3.02 10.54 -16.45
N SER A 14 -4.13 11.12 -15.97
CA SER A 14 -4.27 11.53 -14.58
C SER A 14 -4.22 10.28 -13.70
N GLY A 15 -3.04 10.00 -13.15
CA GLY A 15 -2.84 8.91 -12.20
C GLY A 15 -3.74 9.10 -10.97
N VAL A 16 -4.69 8.19 -10.78
CA VAL A 16 -5.35 8.00 -9.49
C VAL A 16 -4.27 7.52 -8.52
N ARG A 17 -3.77 8.44 -7.69
CA ARG A 17 -2.84 8.10 -6.61
C ARG A 17 -3.59 7.30 -5.55
N ALA A 18 -2.98 6.21 -5.08
CA ALA A 18 -3.41 5.45 -3.92
C ALA A 18 -3.66 6.37 -2.70
N ALA A 19 -4.55 5.91 -1.82
CA ALA A 19 -4.86 6.63 -0.58
C ALA A 19 -3.61 6.72 0.31
N ASP A 20 -3.33 7.91 0.82
CA ASP A 20 -2.11 8.27 1.55
C ASP A 20 -2.47 8.58 3.00
N SER A 21 -2.09 7.70 3.93
CA SER A 21 -2.40 7.87 5.36
C SER A 21 -1.68 9.06 6.00
N GLY A 22 -0.54 9.49 5.44
CA GLY A 22 0.17 10.69 5.86
C GLY A 22 -0.64 11.95 5.54
N LYS A 23 -1.14 12.05 4.31
CA LYS A 23 -2.07 13.12 3.91
C LYS A 23 -3.39 13.04 4.66
N GLY A 24 -3.86 11.83 4.95
CA GLY A 24 -5.02 11.60 5.80
C GLY A 24 -4.87 12.19 7.19
N LYS A 25 -3.69 12.04 7.80
CA LYS A 25 -3.36 12.63 9.10
C LYS A 25 -3.38 14.16 9.05
N GLU A 26 -2.92 14.77 7.97
CA GLU A 26 -2.97 16.23 7.78
C GLU A 26 -4.41 16.73 7.68
N VAL A 27 -5.22 16.09 6.83
CA VAL A 27 -6.66 16.40 6.69
C VAL A 27 -7.38 16.23 8.04
N PHE A 28 -7.10 15.13 8.75
CA PHE A 28 -7.66 14.88 10.07
C PHE A 28 -7.28 15.97 11.07
N GLY A 29 -6.00 16.32 11.14
CA GLY A 29 -5.49 17.39 12.00
C GLY A 29 -6.16 18.74 11.72
N ALA A 30 -6.34 19.07 10.45
CA ALA A 30 -6.92 20.34 10.02
C ALA A 30 -8.44 20.43 10.19
N LYS A 31 -9.17 19.32 9.99
CA LYS A 31 -10.64 19.34 9.84
C LYS A 31 -11.40 18.55 10.90
N CYS A 32 -10.76 17.59 11.57
CA CYS A 32 -11.44 16.61 12.43
C CYS A 32 -10.98 16.69 13.89
N ALA A 33 -9.68 16.92 14.14
CA ALA A 33 -9.06 16.84 15.46
C ALA A 33 -9.62 17.83 16.50
N SER A 34 -10.22 18.95 16.06
CA SER A 34 -10.87 19.90 16.96
C SER A 34 -12.02 19.25 17.75
N CYS A 35 -12.79 18.37 17.10
CA CYS A 35 -13.93 17.65 17.69
C CYS A 35 -13.55 16.25 18.15
N HIS A 36 -12.78 15.53 17.35
CA HIS A 36 -12.42 14.13 17.61
C HIS A 36 -11.13 13.98 18.42
N GLY A 37 -10.47 15.08 18.79
CA GLY A 37 -9.20 15.05 19.52
C GLY A 37 -8.01 14.71 18.61
N LYS A 38 -6.80 15.09 19.03
CA LYS A 38 -5.56 14.88 18.23
C LYS A 38 -5.22 13.41 18.01
N GLU A 39 -5.65 12.54 18.92
CA GLU A 39 -5.49 11.09 18.83
C GLU A 39 -6.75 10.36 18.33
N ALA A 40 -7.74 11.12 17.84
CA ALA A 40 -9.06 10.61 17.46
C ALA A 40 -9.89 9.94 18.58
N LYS A 41 -9.49 10.05 19.85
CA LYS A 41 -10.19 9.49 21.02
C LYS A 41 -11.33 10.36 21.59
N GLY A 42 -11.74 11.38 20.84
CA GLY A 42 -12.75 12.36 21.24
C GLY A 42 -12.18 13.55 22.01
N ASN A 43 -12.76 14.73 21.79
CA ASN A 43 -12.51 15.93 22.59
C ASN A 43 -13.64 16.11 23.62
N LEU A 44 -13.33 15.94 24.90
CA LEU A 44 -14.31 16.06 26.00
C LEU A 44 -14.98 17.44 26.08
N ALA A 45 -14.27 18.51 25.74
CA ALA A 45 -14.86 19.86 25.72
C ALA A 45 -15.93 19.96 24.63
N MET A 46 -15.70 19.33 23.48
CA MET A 46 -16.65 19.29 22.37
C MET A 46 -17.82 18.35 22.68
N ALA A 47 -17.56 17.19 23.30
CA ALA A 47 -18.61 16.31 23.79
C ALA A 47 -19.59 17.07 24.70
N LYS A 48 -19.05 17.83 25.68
CA LYS A 48 -19.84 18.67 26.58
C LYS A 48 -20.59 19.77 25.83
N MET A 49 -19.94 20.47 24.91
CA MET A 49 -20.53 21.57 24.14
C MET A 49 -21.72 21.09 23.29
N PHE A 50 -21.59 19.93 22.64
CA PHE A 50 -22.63 19.37 21.78
C PHE A 50 -23.60 18.43 22.51
N LYS A 51 -23.44 18.27 23.83
CA LYS A 51 -24.23 17.35 24.68
C LYS A 51 -24.20 15.91 24.14
N LEU A 52 -23.01 15.45 23.80
CA LEU A 52 -22.74 14.10 23.33
C LEU A 52 -21.99 13.32 24.41
N GLU A 53 -22.21 12.02 24.46
CA GLU A 53 -21.34 11.11 25.22
C GLU A 53 -19.91 11.17 24.64
N PRO A 54 -18.86 11.19 25.48
CA PRO A 54 -17.47 11.20 25.01
C PRO A 54 -17.14 10.13 23.97
N ALA A 55 -17.68 8.92 24.15
CA ALA A 55 -17.48 7.80 23.24
C ALA A 55 -18.07 8.06 21.83
N ALA A 56 -19.03 8.99 21.67
CA ALA A 56 -19.56 9.33 20.35
C ALA A 56 -18.59 10.16 19.48
N LEU A 57 -17.50 10.67 20.07
CA LEU A 57 -16.44 11.38 19.35
C LEU A 57 -15.15 10.55 19.22
N ASP A 58 -15.09 9.38 19.86
CA ASP A 58 -13.99 8.44 19.69
C ASP A 58 -14.15 7.74 18.33
N LEU A 59 -13.13 7.87 17.50
CA LEU A 59 -13.03 7.23 16.18
C LEU A 59 -12.00 6.09 16.17
N ALA A 60 -11.27 5.92 17.27
CA ALA A 60 -10.34 4.81 17.48
C ALA A 60 -11.03 3.64 18.21
N ASP A 61 -12.33 3.72 18.46
CA ASP A 61 -13.12 2.68 19.08
C ASP A 61 -13.47 1.55 18.09
N GLU A 62 -13.72 0.35 18.61
CA GLU A 62 -14.06 -0.82 17.80
C GLU A 62 -15.31 -0.58 16.95
N ALA A 63 -16.31 0.16 17.45
CA ALA A 63 -17.54 0.38 16.70
C ALA A 63 -17.33 1.29 15.49
N THR A 64 -16.42 2.27 15.54
CA THR A 64 -16.06 3.08 14.37
C THR A 64 -15.17 2.31 13.41
N LEU A 65 -14.17 1.60 13.94
CA LEU A 65 -13.18 0.88 13.14
C LEU A 65 -13.70 -0.38 12.46
N THR A 66 -14.88 -0.88 12.86
CA THR A 66 -15.56 -2.03 12.21
C THR A 66 -16.51 -1.63 11.09
N LYS A 67 -16.78 -0.32 10.89
CA LYS A 67 -17.55 0.16 9.73
C LYS A 67 -16.80 -0.13 8.45
N THR A 68 -17.50 -0.25 7.34
CA THR A 68 -16.88 -0.35 6.00
C THR A 68 -16.36 1.01 5.55
N ASP A 69 -15.46 1.03 4.57
CA ASP A 69 -14.96 2.30 4.00
C ASP A 69 -16.12 3.08 3.38
N ASP A 70 -17.05 2.43 2.68
CA ASP A 70 -18.24 3.08 2.13
C ASP A 70 -19.11 3.76 3.20
N GLU A 71 -19.27 3.11 4.36
CA GLU A 71 -19.99 3.69 5.49
C GLU A 71 -19.26 4.93 6.05
N LEU A 72 -17.92 4.87 6.18
CA LEU A 72 -17.12 5.99 6.63
C LEU A 72 -17.13 7.15 5.61
N ILE A 73 -17.01 6.84 4.30
CA ILE A 73 -17.14 7.82 3.21
C ILE A 73 -18.50 8.49 3.30
N ALA A 74 -19.58 7.72 3.45
CA ALA A 74 -20.93 8.27 3.53
C ALA A 74 -21.10 9.18 4.75
N ILE A 75 -20.57 8.78 5.92
CA ILE A 75 -20.62 9.58 7.15
C ILE A 75 -19.84 10.89 7.00
N VAL A 76 -18.63 10.85 6.44
CA VAL A 76 -17.81 12.06 6.25
C VAL A 76 -18.46 12.96 5.20
N THR A 77 -18.90 12.40 4.08
CA THR A 77 -19.46 13.17 2.97
C THR A 77 -20.77 13.84 3.39
N LYS A 78 -21.73 13.06 3.91
CA LYS A 78 -23.10 13.52 4.20
C LYS A 78 -23.32 13.98 5.64
N GLY A 79 -22.32 13.86 6.49
CA GLY A 79 -22.46 14.06 7.94
C GLY A 79 -23.30 12.97 8.61
N LYS A 80 -23.27 12.93 9.94
CA LYS A 80 -24.12 12.07 10.76
C LYS A 80 -24.33 12.70 12.13
N ASN A 81 -25.58 12.76 12.60
CA ASN A 81 -25.94 13.39 13.88
C ASN A 81 -25.46 14.86 13.95
N LYS A 82 -24.54 15.17 14.87
CA LYS A 82 -23.92 16.49 15.04
C LYS A 82 -22.65 16.66 14.19
N MET A 83 -22.21 15.63 13.47
CA MET A 83 -21.08 15.71 12.54
C MET A 83 -21.51 16.46 11.27
N PRO A 84 -20.78 17.53 10.88
CA PRO A 84 -21.14 18.34 9.72
C PRO A 84 -20.90 17.60 8.39
N VAL A 85 -21.53 18.11 7.34
CA VAL A 85 -21.34 17.68 5.94
C VAL A 85 -20.01 18.20 5.40
N PHE A 86 -19.22 17.31 4.77
CA PHE A 86 -17.96 17.65 4.08
C PHE A 86 -18.01 17.47 2.56
N GLU A 87 -19.15 17.07 1.99
CA GLU A 87 -19.39 17.12 0.55
C GLU A 87 -19.06 18.52 -0.02
N GLY A 88 -18.26 18.55 -1.08
CA GLY A 88 -17.78 19.79 -1.69
C GLY A 88 -16.72 20.57 -0.88
N LYS A 89 -16.42 20.17 0.36
CA LYS A 89 -15.36 20.75 1.20
C LYS A 89 -14.08 19.92 1.22
N LEU A 90 -14.22 18.61 1.03
CA LEU A 90 -13.13 17.66 0.83
C LEU A 90 -13.31 17.00 -0.53
N SER A 91 -12.21 16.84 -1.26
CA SER A 91 -12.16 16.02 -2.46
C SER A 91 -12.34 14.54 -2.10
N LYS A 92 -12.78 13.73 -3.08
CA LYS A 92 -12.86 12.28 -2.93
C LYS A 92 -11.52 11.68 -2.47
N LYS A 93 -10.42 12.24 -2.96
CA LYS A 93 -9.07 11.82 -2.58
C LYS A 93 -8.77 12.13 -1.12
N GLU A 94 -9.06 13.34 -0.64
CA GLU A 94 -8.85 13.69 0.77
C GLU A 94 -9.71 12.85 1.72
N ILE A 95 -10.91 12.46 1.31
CA ILE A 95 -11.75 11.54 2.07
C ILE A 95 -11.14 10.13 2.09
N ALA A 96 -10.63 9.63 0.97
CA ALA A 96 -9.93 8.35 0.91
C ALA A 96 -8.65 8.33 1.76
N ASP A 97 -7.84 9.38 1.66
CA ASP A 97 -6.64 9.58 2.49
C ASP A 97 -6.99 9.61 3.99
N LEU A 98 -8.05 10.35 4.36
CA LEU A 98 -8.56 10.44 5.73
C LEU A 98 -8.99 9.07 6.28
N ILE A 99 -9.69 8.25 5.48
CA ILE A 99 -10.12 6.92 5.90
C ILE A 99 -8.93 5.99 6.06
N ALA A 100 -7.95 6.06 5.15
CA ALA A 100 -6.70 5.31 5.29
C ALA A 100 -5.96 5.65 6.60
N TYR A 101 -5.98 6.93 7.01
CA TYR A 101 -5.48 7.34 8.32
C TYR A 101 -6.27 6.75 9.49
N LEU A 102 -7.61 6.81 9.45
CA LEU A 102 -8.46 6.25 10.51
C LEU A 102 -8.26 4.74 10.69
N ARG A 103 -8.08 3.99 9.60
CA ARG A 103 -7.74 2.56 9.66
C ARG A 103 -6.42 2.28 10.37
N GLY A 104 -5.47 3.22 10.29
CA GLY A 104 -4.19 3.14 11.00
C GLY A 104 -4.30 3.32 12.51
N LEU A 105 -5.36 3.96 13.02
CA LEU A 105 -5.52 4.27 14.45
C LEU A 105 -5.94 3.07 15.31
N GLY A 106 -6.51 2.04 14.69
CA GLY A 106 -7.04 0.84 15.35
C GLY A 106 -6.03 -0.28 15.66
N GLY A 107 -4.73 -0.01 15.60
CA GLY A 107 -3.69 -1.03 15.83
C GLY A 107 -3.77 -2.21 14.86
N GLY A 108 -4.18 -1.97 13.60
CA GLY A 108 -4.25 -3.00 12.57
C GLY A 108 -5.27 -4.12 12.84
N LYS A 109 -6.13 -3.99 13.86
CA LYS A 109 -7.21 -4.93 14.12
C LYS A 109 -8.46 -4.55 13.34
N ALA A 110 -8.33 -4.46 12.01
CA ALA A 110 -9.44 -4.97 11.23
C ALA A 110 -9.51 -6.46 11.61
N LYS A 111 -10.54 -6.89 12.35
CA LYS A 111 -10.84 -8.31 12.35
C LYS A 111 -10.92 -8.73 10.88
N ALA A 112 -10.20 -9.80 10.52
CA ALA A 112 -10.47 -10.54 9.30
C ALA A 112 -11.99 -10.57 9.15
N ALA A 113 -12.48 -9.94 8.08
CA ALA A 113 -13.90 -9.83 7.85
C ALA A 113 -14.48 -11.24 7.98
N LYS A 114 -15.47 -11.36 8.86
CA LYS A 114 -16.22 -12.59 9.02
C LYS A 114 -16.67 -13.04 7.62
N LYS A 115 -16.18 -14.20 7.20
CA LYS A 115 -16.56 -14.99 6.02
C LYS A 115 -17.56 -14.29 5.07
N ALA A 116 -17.02 -13.70 3.99
CA ALA A 116 -17.66 -13.41 2.71
C ALA A 116 -19.19 -13.15 2.74
N ASP A 117 -19.58 -11.95 3.18
CA ASP A 117 -20.91 -11.36 2.90
C ASP A 117 -20.85 -10.21 1.87
N GLY A 118 -19.83 -10.21 1.01
CA GLY A 118 -20.00 -9.67 -0.34
C GLY A 118 -19.84 -8.16 -0.46
N GLY A 119 -18.77 -7.57 0.10
CA GLY A 119 -18.35 -6.20 -0.21
C GLY A 119 -18.23 -5.95 -1.73
N PRO A 120 -18.07 -4.70 -2.20
CA PRO A 120 -18.07 -4.39 -3.62
C PRO A 120 -17.07 -5.23 -4.44
N GLY A 121 -15.89 -5.51 -3.87
CA GLY A 121 -14.87 -6.37 -4.49
C GLY A 121 -15.30 -7.84 -4.61
N ALA A 122 -15.93 -8.38 -3.58
CA ALA A 122 -16.48 -9.74 -3.60
C ALA A 122 -17.63 -9.89 -4.60
N LYS A 123 -18.53 -8.89 -4.69
CA LYS A 123 -19.60 -8.85 -5.70
C LYS A 123 -19.03 -8.76 -7.11
N LEU A 124 -18.02 -7.93 -7.31
CA LEU A 124 -17.38 -7.74 -8.60
C LEU A 124 -16.65 -9.02 -9.03
N TYR A 125 -15.91 -9.64 -8.12
CA TYR A 125 -15.23 -10.90 -8.33
C TYR A 125 -16.20 -12.03 -8.66
N GLU A 126 -17.28 -12.18 -7.89
CA GLU A 126 -18.32 -13.19 -8.14
C GLU A 126 -18.93 -12.99 -9.54
N ALA A 127 -19.20 -11.74 -9.92
CA ALA A 127 -19.83 -11.42 -11.20
C ALA A 127 -18.90 -11.57 -12.42
N LYS A 128 -17.59 -11.34 -12.26
CA LYS A 128 -16.66 -11.20 -13.40
C LYS A 128 -15.53 -12.24 -13.43
N CYS A 129 -15.17 -12.83 -12.30
CA CYS A 129 -13.93 -13.60 -12.13
C CYS A 129 -14.19 -15.05 -11.72
N ALA A 130 -15.13 -15.27 -10.79
CA ALA A 130 -15.38 -16.58 -10.17
C ALA A 130 -15.83 -17.68 -11.17
N SER A 131 -16.36 -17.29 -12.32
CA SER A 131 -16.72 -18.21 -13.41
C SER A 131 -15.52 -19.03 -13.89
N CYS A 132 -14.34 -18.41 -13.99
CA CYS A 132 -13.09 -19.05 -14.42
C CYS A 132 -12.20 -19.42 -13.22
N HIS A 133 -12.03 -18.49 -12.30
CA HIS A 133 -11.06 -18.57 -11.20
C HIS A 133 -11.61 -19.23 -9.94
N GLY A 134 -12.89 -19.64 -9.93
CA GLY A 134 -13.53 -20.23 -8.74
C GLY A 134 -13.88 -19.17 -7.70
N LYS A 135 -14.86 -19.47 -6.83
CA LYS A 135 -15.29 -18.56 -5.76
C LYS A 135 -14.21 -18.38 -4.67
N ASP A 136 -13.30 -19.32 -4.59
CA ASP A 136 -12.18 -19.40 -3.66
C ASP A 136 -10.83 -18.99 -4.30
N GLY A 137 -10.84 -18.52 -5.55
CA GLY A 137 -9.62 -18.07 -6.23
C GLY A 137 -8.68 -19.16 -6.73
N LYS A 138 -9.00 -20.45 -6.51
CA LYS A 138 -8.07 -21.57 -6.83
C LYS A 138 -8.07 -21.99 -8.30
N GLY A 139 -8.96 -21.44 -9.10
CA GLY A 139 -9.20 -21.88 -10.47
C GLY A 139 -10.15 -23.08 -10.56
N LYS A 140 -10.87 -23.18 -11.68
CA LYS A 140 -11.70 -24.36 -11.99
C LYS A 140 -10.99 -25.24 -13.02
N GLU A 141 -10.78 -26.51 -12.67
CA GLU A 141 -10.15 -27.49 -13.57
C GLU A 141 -10.91 -27.63 -14.91
N ALA A 142 -12.25 -27.56 -14.88
CA ALA A 142 -13.07 -27.58 -16.09
C ALA A 142 -12.75 -26.40 -17.03
N MET A 143 -12.47 -25.22 -16.47
CA MET A 143 -12.11 -24.03 -17.24
C MET A 143 -10.67 -24.12 -17.75
N ALA A 144 -9.75 -24.68 -16.96
CA ALA A 144 -8.39 -24.97 -17.40
C ALA A 144 -8.40 -25.89 -18.63
N LYS A 145 -9.18 -26.98 -18.59
CA LYS A 145 -9.37 -27.90 -19.74
C LYS A 145 -10.00 -27.20 -20.94
N MET A 146 -11.06 -26.42 -20.72
CA MET A 146 -11.77 -25.70 -21.80
C MET A 146 -10.85 -24.74 -22.55
N PHE A 147 -10.00 -24.01 -21.83
CA PHE A 147 -9.07 -23.04 -22.42
C PHE A 147 -7.69 -23.62 -22.76
N LYS A 148 -7.49 -24.93 -22.54
CA LYS A 148 -6.21 -25.63 -22.73
C LYS A 148 -5.07 -24.95 -21.97
N LEU A 149 -5.33 -24.64 -20.70
CA LEU A 149 -4.39 -24.05 -19.77
C LEU A 149 -4.01 -25.06 -18.68
N GLU A 150 -2.80 -24.91 -18.13
CA GLU A 150 -2.44 -25.56 -16.88
C GLU A 150 -3.35 -25.06 -15.74
N PRO A 151 -3.82 -25.93 -14.83
CA PRO A 151 -4.70 -25.52 -13.72
C PRO A 151 -4.14 -24.37 -12.87
N ALA A 152 -2.81 -24.35 -12.67
CA ALA A 152 -2.11 -23.29 -11.94
C ALA A 152 -2.32 -21.90 -12.59
N ALA A 153 -2.50 -21.82 -13.91
CA ALA A 153 -2.70 -20.54 -14.60
C ALA A 153 -4.05 -19.86 -14.29
N LEU A 154 -4.98 -20.57 -13.63
CA LEU A 154 -6.25 -20.01 -13.13
C LEU A 154 -6.24 -19.77 -11.63
N ASN A 155 -5.19 -20.17 -10.92
CA ASN A 155 -5.07 -19.93 -9.49
C ASN A 155 -4.65 -18.46 -9.28
N LEU A 156 -5.44 -17.72 -8.52
CA LEU A 156 -5.21 -16.32 -8.18
C LEU A 156 -4.64 -16.14 -6.77
N ILE A 157 -4.47 -17.25 -6.05
CA ILE A 157 -4.03 -17.27 -4.66
C ILE A 157 -2.76 -18.11 -4.48
N ASP A 158 -2.05 -18.40 -5.57
CA ASP A 158 -0.74 -19.00 -5.53
C ASP A 158 0.35 -17.96 -5.26
N GLU A 159 1.50 -18.43 -4.81
CA GLU A 159 2.63 -17.59 -4.43
C GLU A 159 3.06 -16.61 -5.53
N PRO A 160 3.12 -16.97 -6.83
CA PRO A 160 3.44 -16.03 -7.89
C PRO A 160 2.41 -14.90 -8.05
N THR A 161 1.11 -15.21 -7.97
CA THR A 161 0.06 -14.18 -8.10
C THR A 161 0.01 -13.29 -6.86
N LEU A 162 0.19 -13.86 -5.68
CA LEU A 162 0.23 -13.11 -4.43
C LEU A 162 1.56 -12.33 -4.23
N ALA A 163 2.62 -12.65 -4.97
CA ALA A 163 3.85 -11.88 -4.96
C ALA A 163 3.78 -10.59 -5.78
N GLN A 164 2.82 -10.48 -6.71
CA GLN A 164 2.64 -9.29 -7.53
C GLN A 164 2.25 -8.08 -6.66
N THR A 165 2.55 -6.86 -7.08
CA THR A 165 2.02 -5.63 -6.46
C THR A 165 0.56 -5.39 -6.87
N ASP A 166 -0.13 -4.50 -6.18
CA ASP A 166 -1.50 -4.14 -6.54
C ASP A 166 -1.54 -3.44 -7.91
N GLU A 167 -0.55 -2.63 -8.24
CA GLU A 167 -0.39 -2.03 -9.56
C GLU A 167 -0.22 -3.11 -10.65
N GLU A 168 0.53 -4.16 -10.38
CA GLU A 168 0.74 -5.27 -11.32
C GLU A 168 -0.52 -6.12 -11.50
N LEU A 169 -1.26 -6.39 -10.43
CA LEU A 169 -2.55 -7.09 -10.47
C LEU A 169 -3.60 -6.26 -11.23
N ILE A 170 -3.66 -4.96 -10.96
CA ILE A 170 -4.54 -4.03 -11.65
C ILE A 170 -4.16 -3.93 -13.13
N ALA A 171 -2.87 -3.80 -13.45
CA ALA A 171 -2.39 -3.74 -14.83
C ALA A 171 -2.71 -5.02 -15.59
N THR A 172 -2.50 -6.18 -14.96
CA THR A 172 -2.83 -7.50 -15.53
C THR A 172 -4.33 -7.63 -15.77
N THR A 173 -5.16 -7.20 -14.83
CA THR A 173 -6.63 -7.26 -14.96
C THR A 173 -7.13 -6.28 -16.01
N THR A 174 -6.53 -5.09 -16.09
CA THR A 174 -6.87 -4.05 -17.06
C THR A 174 -6.59 -4.54 -18.48
N LYS A 175 -5.36 -5.00 -18.74
CA LYS A 175 -4.91 -5.39 -20.08
C LYS A 175 -5.26 -6.83 -20.46
N GLY A 176 -5.63 -7.66 -19.48
CA GLY A 176 -5.75 -9.10 -19.64
C GLY A 176 -4.37 -9.76 -19.80
N LYS A 177 -4.35 -11.10 -19.71
CA LYS A 177 -3.14 -11.91 -19.88
C LYS A 177 -3.50 -13.28 -20.44
N ASN A 178 -2.80 -13.73 -21.48
CA ASN A 178 -3.07 -15.01 -22.14
C ASN A 178 -4.54 -15.13 -22.61
N LYS A 179 -5.29 -16.07 -22.04
CA LYS A 179 -6.72 -16.28 -22.30
C LYS A 179 -7.63 -15.49 -21.36
N MET A 180 -7.07 -14.79 -20.36
CA MET A 180 -7.81 -13.87 -19.50
C MET A 180 -8.13 -12.59 -20.30
N PRO A 181 -9.42 -12.19 -20.39
CA PRO A 181 -9.83 -11.02 -21.15
C PRO A 181 -9.36 -9.72 -20.49
N ALA A 182 -9.23 -8.67 -21.30
CA ALA A 182 -9.03 -7.31 -20.83
C ALA A 182 -10.33 -6.72 -20.25
N PHE A 183 -10.18 -5.98 -19.14
CA PHE A 183 -11.26 -5.24 -18.48
C PHE A 183 -11.10 -3.72 -18.61
N GLU A 184 -10.12 -3.24 -19.37
CA GLU A 184 -10.02 -1.83 -19.76
C GLU A 184 -11.34 -1.31 -20.35
N GLY A 185 -11.80 -0.16 -19.84
CA GLY A 185 -13.07 0.45 -20.22
C GLY A 185 -14.33 -0.30 -19.74
N LYS A 186 -14.19 -1.48 -19.12
CA LYS A 186 -15.29 -2.25 -18.52
C LYS A 186 -15.35 -2.11 -17.01
N LEU A 187 -14.20 -1.90 -16.38
CA LEU A 187 -14.06 -1.60 -14.96
C LEU A 187 -13.34 -0.26 -14.81
N SER A 188 -13.82 0.56 -13.89
CA SER A 188 -13.13 1.78 -13.46
C SER A 188 -11.88 1.44 -12.64
N GLY A 189 -10.97 2.42 -12.51
CA GLY A 189 -9.79 2.25 -11.66
C GLY A 189 -10.14 1.98 -10.19
N GLU A 190 -11.24 2.57 -9.70
CA GLU A 190 -11.77 2.31 -8.36
C GLU A 190 -12.27 0.86 -8.22
N GLU A 191 -13.02 0.34 -9.19
CA GLU A 191 -13.47 -1.06 -9.22
C GLU A 191 -12.31 -2.05 -9.30
N LEU A 192 -11.26 -1.74 -10.07
CA LEU A 192 -10.06 -2.56 -10.19
C LEU A 192 -9.26 -2.60 -8.88
N ALA A 193 -9.13 -1.46 -8.19
CA ALA A 193 -8.46 -1.41 -6.89
C ALA A 193 -9.21 -2.22 -5.83
N VAL A 194 -10.53 -2.10 -5.77
CA VAL A 194 -11.37 -2.87 -4.84
C VAL A 194 -11.37 -4.36 -5.18
N LEU A 195 -11.29 -4.73 -6.46
CA LEU A 195 -11.15 -6.12 -6.90
C LEU A 195 -9.80 -6.71 -6.48
N ALA A 196 -8.70 -5.97 -6.67
CA ALA A 196 -7.37 -6.39 -6.27
C ALA A 196 -7.32 -6.64 -4.76
N ALA A 197 -7.83 -5.72 -3.94
CA ALA A 197 -7.91 -5.91 -2.49
C ALA A 197 -8.66 -7.19 -2.08
N TYR A 198 -9.76 -7.52 -2.76
CA TYR A 198 -10.51 -8.74 -2.48
C TYR A 198 -9.77 -10.02 -2.90
N MET A 199 -9.07 -10.02 -4.04
CA MET A 199 -8.27 -11.17 -4.48
C MET A 199 -7.20 -11.57 -3.46
N ARG A 200 -6.67 -10.58 -2.74
CA ARG A 200 -5.69 -10.78 -1.68
C ARG A 200 -6.29 -11.34 -0.39
N GLU A 201 -7.50 -10.89 -0.07
CA GLU A 201 -8.30 -11.46 1.02
C GLU A 201 -8.60 -12.94 0.75
N LEU A 202 -8.97 -13.28 -0.49
CA LEU A 202 -9.23 -14.66 -0.93
C LEU A 202 -8.03 -15.59 -0.72
N GLY A 203 -6.80 -15.09 -0.85
CA GLY A 203 -5.57 -15.85 -0.66
C GLY A 203 -5.21 -16.18 0.79
N GLY A 204 -6.14 -16.03 1.73
CA GLY A 204 -5.86 -16.25 3.16
C GLY A 204 -5.38 -15.00 3.88
N GLY A 205 -5.61 -13.82 3.30
CA GLY A 205 -5.19 -12.55 3.85
C GLY A 205 -3.68 -12.36 3.73
N VAL A 206 -3.23 -11.98 2.53
CA VAL A 206 -2.00 -11.21 2.40
C VAL A 206 -2.23 -10.15 1.33
N PRO A 207 -2.41 -8.88 1.71
CA PRO A 207 -1.58 -7.85 1.11
C PRO A 207 -1.22 -6.71 2.07
N LYS A 208 -0.01 -6.20 1.95
CA LYS A 208 0.21 -4.76 2.08
C LYS A 208 1.44 -4.42 1.27
N ALA A 209 1.37 -3.33 0.50
CA ALA A 209 2.57 -2.59 0.19
C ALA A 209 3.38 -2.44 1.49
N ALA A 210 4.62 -2.91 1.43
CA ALA A 210 5.65 -2.77 2.43
C ALA A 210 5.63 -1.37 3.07
N GLY A 211 5.06 -1.22 4.27
CA GLY A 211 4.99 0.11 4.90
C GLY A 211 3.93 0.37 5.95
N ALA A 212 3.09 -0.59 6.34
CA ALA A 212 2.26 -0.37 7.53
C ALA A 212 1.97 -1.65 8.31
N GLY A 213 3.03 -2.22 8.88
CA GLY A 213 2.93 -2.64 10.27
C GLY A 213 2.60 -1.42 11.15
N ASP A 214 2.08 -1.66 12.36
CA ASP A 214 1.87 -0.57 13.32
C ASP A 214 3.22 0.10 13.59
N VAL A 215 3.48 1.23 12.93
CA VAL A 215 4.75 1.98 13.02
C VAL A 215 5.01 2.40 14.45
N GLU A 216 3.96 2.59 15.27
CA GLU A 216 4.11 2.92 16.69
C GLU A 216 4.50 1.68 17.52
N ALA A 217 3.88 0.53 17.29
CA ALA A 217 4.31 -0.74 17.89
C ALA A 217 5.73 -1.12 17.43
N GLY A 218 6.02 -0.93 16.14
CA GLY A 218 7.33 -1.09 15.53
C GLY A 218 8.37 -0.18 16.18
N ALA A 219 8.05 1.10 16.40
CA ALA A 219 8.92 2.04 17.09
C ALA A 219 9.25 1.59 18.53
N LYS A 220 8.25 1.10 19.27
CA LYS A 220 8.45 0.58 20.64
C LYS A 220 9.34 -0.66 20.65
N LEU A 221 9.11 -1.59 19.73
CA LEU A 221 9.90 -2.80 19.58
C LEU A 221 11.33 -2.48 19.11
N TYR A 222 11.48 -1.56 18.18
CA TYR A 222 12.76 -1.11 17.65
C TYR A 222 13.59 -0.42 18.74
N GLU A 223 13.00 0.50 19.50
CA GLU A 223 13.68 1.16 20.63
C GLU A 223 14.16 0.12 21.66
N ALA A 224 13.34 -0.90 21.92
CA ALA A 224 13.66 -1.94 22.91
C ALA A 224 14.72 -2.95 22.43
N LYS A 225 14.75 -3.29 21.14
CA LYS A 225 15.49 -4.46 20.63
C LYS A 225 16.53 -4.16 19.55
N CYS A 226 16.48 -2.99 18.90
CA CYS A 226 17.24 -2.68 17.69
C CYS A 226 18.10 -1.41 17.85
N ALA A 227 17.55 -0.35 18.46
CA ALA A 227 18.17 0.98 18.56
C ALA A 227 19.49 1.00 19.36
N SER A 228 19.75 -0.01 20.19
CA SER A 228 21.02 -0.18 20.89
C SER A 228 22.17 -0.32 19.91
N CYS A 229 21.98 -1.07 18.81
CA CYS A 229 22.93 -1.34 17.73
C CYS A 229 22.78 -0.38 16.55
N HIS A 230 21.55 -0.25 16.04
CA HIS A 230 21.24 0.44 14.80
C HIS A 230 20.96 1.94 14.95
N GLY A 231 21.08 2.49 16.17
CA GLY A 231 20.77 3.90 16.42
C GLY A 231 19.25 4.15 16.44
N LYS A 232 18.82 5.25 17.08
CA LYS A 232 17.38 5.61 17.10
C LYS A 232 16.89 6.13 15.75
N ASP A 233 17.82 6.60 14.93
CA ASP A 233 17.64 7.14 13.59
C ASP A 233 17.93 6.12 12.48
N GLY A 234 18.25 4.88 12.84
CA GLY A 234 18.50 3.81 11.86
C GLY A 234 19.90 3.79 11.27
N LYS A 235 20.77 4.77 11.56
CA LYS A 235 22.08 4.95 10.90
C LYS A 235 23.23 4.15 11.51
N GLY A 236 22.94 3.32 12.51
CA GLY A 236 23.97 2.63 13.29
C GLY A 236 24.66 3.52 14.33
N LYS A 237 25.44 2.88 15.21
CA LYS A 237 26.30 3.57 16.18
C LYS A 237 27.76 3.17 15.99
N GLU A 238 28.66 4.15 15.90
CA GLU A 238 30.10 3.90 15.80
C GLU A 238 30.65 3.02 16.93
N ALA A 239 30.14 3.20 18.15
CA ALA A 239 30.55 2.40 19.30
C ALA A 239 30.24 0.90 19.07
N MET A 240 29.11 0.61 18.43
CA MET A 240 28.68 -0.76 18.15
C MET A 240 29.42 -1.33 16.93
N ALA A 241 29.68 -0.52 15.92
CA ALA A 241 30.54 -0.86 14.78
C ALA A 241 31.94 -1.27 15.27
N LYS A 242 32.56 -0.46 16.14
CA LYS A 242 33.86 -0.76 16.77
C LYS A 242 33.81 -2.01 17.65
N MET A 243 32.77 -2.17 18.46
CA MET A 243 32.61 -3.33 19.35
C MET A 243 32.53 -4.66 18.57
N PHE A 244 31.79 -4.68 17.45
CA PHE A 244 31.61 -5.87 16.64
C PHE A 244 32.63 -6.01 15.49
N LYS A 245 33.57 -5.06 15.36
CA LYS A 245 34.55 -4.98 14.27
C LYS A 245 33.88 -4.99 12.89
N LEU A 246 32.83 -4.18 12.75
CA LEU A 246 32.06 -3.98 11.52
C LEU A 246 32.25 -2.55 11.02
N GLU A 247 32.09 -2.36 9.72
CA GLU A 247 31.90 -1.04 9.13
C GLU A 247 30.57 -0.44 9.59
N LEU A 248 30.51 0.88 9.81
CA LEU A 248 29.28 1.54 10.28
C LEU A 248 28.11 1.34 9.31
N ALA A 249 28.40 1.30 8.00
CA ALA A 249 27.41 1.03 6.95
C ALA A 249 26.69 -0.32 7.12
N ALA A 250 27.32 -1.31 7.78
CA ALA A 250 26.67 -2.59 8.05
C ALA A 250 25.60 -2.51 9.17
N LEU A 251 25.53 -1.40 9.90
CA LEU A 251 24.53 -1.11 10.93
C LEU A 251 23.50 -0.07 10.47
N ASP A 252 23.71 0.55 9.30
CA ASP A 252 22.77 1.50 8.71
C ASP A 252 21.62 0.72 8.06
N LEU A 253 20.40 0.97 8.53
CA LEU A 253 19.17 0.33 8.08
C LEU A 253 18.39 1.18 7.07
N ILE A 254 18.85 2.39 6.81
CA ILE A 254 18.22 3.34 5.88
C ILE A 254 19.17 3.74 4.75
N ASP A 255 20.25 2.98 4.54
CA ASP A 255 21.12 3.08 3.39
C ASP A 255 20.47 2.48 2.13
N GLU A 256 21.03 2.78 0.97
CA GLU A 256 20.55 2.26 -0.32
C GLU A 256 20.52 0.73 -0.35
N GLY A 257 21.49 0.07 0.29
CA GLY A 257 21.58 -1.38 0.36
C GLY A 257 20.46 -2.03 1.18
N SER A 258 20.00 -1.38 2.26
CA SER A 258 18.88 -1.84 3.07
C SER A 258 17.53 -1.48 2.45
N LEU A 259 17.41 -0.29 1.87
CA LEU A 259 16.16 0.19 1.28
C LEU A 259 15.79 -0.50 -0.04
N SER A 260 16.79 -0.99 -0.79
CA SER A 260 16.60 -1.78 -2.02
C SER A 260 16.09 -3.20 -1.77
N LYS A 261 16.15 -3.70 -0.52
CA LYS A 261 15.62 -5.03 -0.16
C LYS A 261 14.10 -5.01 -0.09
N THR A 262 13.50 -6.10 -0.51
CA THR A 262 12.09 -6.39 -0.29
C THR A 262 11.80 -6.61 1.20
N ASP A 263 10.56 -6.42 1.62
CA ASP A 263 10.16 -6.68 3.01
C ASP A 263 10.37 -8.13 3.41
N LYS A 264 10.22 -9.07 2.48
CA LYS A 264 10.51 -10.47 2.72
C LYS A 264 11.99 -10.68 3.02
N GLU A 265 12.88 -10.08 2.22
CA GLU A 265 14.32 -10.19 2.48
C GLU A 265 14.69 -9.56 3.84
N LEU A 266 14.11 -8.41 4.17
CA LEU A 266 14.31 -7.78 5.49
C LEU A 266 13.74 -8.63 6.63
N PHE A 267 12.61 -9.29 6.40
CA PHE A 267 12.00 -10.22 7.34
C PHE A 267 12.89 -11.43 7.58
N ASP A 268 13.35 -12.08 6.52
CA ASP A 268 14.22 -13.26 6.60
C ASP A 268 15.54 -12.89 7.33
N LEU A 269 16.15 -11.75 6.97
CA LEU A 269 17.35 -11.23 7.64
C LEU A 269 17.13 -10.95 9.13
N THR A 270 15.96 -10.42 9.50
CA THR A 270 15.64 -10.12 10.91
C THR A 270 15.28 -11.38 11.69
N ALA A 271 14.54 -12.30 11.07
CA ALA A 271 14.10 -13.55 11.68
C ALA A 271 15.28 -14.51 11.90
N GLU A 272 16.10 -14.72 10.88
CA GLU A 272 17.22 -15.67 10.88
C GLU A 272 18.49 -15.04 11.46
N GLY A 273 18.63 -13.73 11.35
CA GLY A 273 19.84 -13.00 11.71
C GLY A 273 20.86 -13.01 10.57
N ILE A 274 21.78 -12.06 10.60
CA ILE A 274 22.86 -11.93 9.61
C ILE A 274 24.16 -11.48 10.27
N ASN A 275 25.26 -12.15 9.95
CA ASN A 275 26.58 -11.85 10.50
C ASN A 275 26.60 -11.85 12.04
N LYS A 276 26.72 -10.67 12.65
CA LYS A 276 26.72 -10.45 14.11
C LYS A 276 25.34 -10.05 14.65
N MET A 277 24.36 -9.82 13.78
CA MET A 277 22.97 -9.57 14.14
C MET A 277 22.30 -10.88 14.55
N PRO A 278 21.75 -10.97 15.78
CA PRO A 278 21.05 -12.18 16.22
C PRO A 278 19.74 -12.37 15.45
N GLY A 279 19.32 -13.63 15.27
CA GLY A 279 17.98 -13.94 14.79
C GLY A 279 16.90 -13.68 15.86
N TYR A 280 15.74 -13.22 15.40
CA TYR A 280 14.59 -12.87 16.25
C TYR A 280 13.38 -13.79 16.08
N LYS A 281 13.45 -14.81 15.22
CA LYS A 281 12.35 -15.76 14.97
C LYS A 281 11.77 -16.40 16.23
N ASP A 282 12.61 -16.69 17.23
CA ASP A 282 12.19 -17.28 18.51
C ASP A 282 11.93 -16.24 19.62
N LYS A 283 12.15 -14.95 19.32
CA LYS A 283 12.09 -13.84 20.29
C LYS A 283 11.00 -12.82 19.99
N MET A 284 10.39 -12.92 18.81
CA MET A 284 9.38 -12.02 18.28
C MET A 284 8.44 -12.83 17.38
N LYS A 285 7.17 -12.43 17.36
CA LYS A 285 6.19 -12.96 16.40
C LYS A 285 6.45 -12.37 15.02
N ALA A 286 5.98 -13.05 13.97
CA ALA A 286 6.10 -12.56 12.60
C ALA A 286 5.56 -11.14 12.45
N GLU A 287 4.40 -10.86 13.06
CA GLU A 287 3.76 -9.55 12.99
C GLU A 287 4.56 -8.46 13.71
N GLU A 288 5.36 -8.82 14.71
CA GLU A 288 6.25 -7.90 15.42
C GLU A 288 7.51 -7.58 14.59
N ILE A 289 8.01 -8.55 13.82
CA ILE A 289 9.11 -8.34 12.86
C ILE A 289 8.63 -7.40 11.74
N ASP A 290 7.45 -7.65 11.18
CA ASP A 290 6.82 -6.80 10.18
C ASP A 290 6.62 -5.36 10.68
N ALA A 291 6.20 -5.19 11.94
CA ALA A 291 6.04 -3.87 12.56
C ALA A 291 7.38 -3.11 12.66
N VAL A 292 8.46 -3.80 13.00
CA VAL A 292 9.80 -3.20 13.07
C VAL A 292 10.31 -2.81 11.69
N ILE A 293 10.07 -3.62 10.65
CA ILE A 293 10.43 -3.30 9.26
C ILE A 293 9.67 -2.07 8.76
N ALA A 294 8.37 -1.97 9.08
CA ALA A 294 7.57 -0.80 8.76
C ALA A 294 8.11 0.47 9.44
N TYR A 295 8.52 0.38 10.71
CA TYR A 295 9.17 1.50 11.40
C TYR A 295 10.53 1.85 10.79
N MET A 296 11.36 0.86 10.46
CA MET A 296 12.65 1.05 9.78
C MET A 296 12.48 1.84 8.47
N ARG A 297 11.51 1.45 7.63
CA ARG A 297 11.21 2.20 6.40
C ARG A 297 10.72 3.62 6.66
N SER A 298 10.04 3.87 7.78
CA SER A 298 9.60 5.22 8.15
C SER A 298 10.76 6.15 8.56
N LEU A 299 11.92 5.60 8.90
CA LEU A 299 13.13 6.36 9.21
C LEU A 299 13.90 6.81 7.96
N ALA A 300 13.60 6.21 6.80
CA ALA A 300 14.26 6.57 5.55
C ALA A 300 13.97 8.04 5.18
N PRO A 301 14.96 8.78 4.67
CA PRO A 301 14.69 10.08 4.08
C PRO A 301 13.66 9.91 2.96
N ALA A 302 12.71 10.85 2.85
CA ALA A 302 11.68 10.82 1.82
C ALA A 302 12.34 10.54 0.45
N PRO A 303 11.79 9.63 -0.37
CA PRO A 303 12.41 9.28 -1.64
C PRO A 303 12.62 10.56 -2.43
N VAL A 304 13.89 10.86 -2.72
CA VAL A 304 14.23 11.89 -3.69
C VAL A 304 13.52 11.46 -4.98
N PRO A 305 12.68 12.32 -5.60
CA PRO A 305 12.09 12.00 -6.89
C PRO A 305 13.21 11.52 -7.79
N ALA A 306 13.03 10.38 -8.45
CA ALA A 306 13.98 9.90 -9.44
C ALA A 306 14.29 11.05 -10.39
N GLU A 307 15.46 11.64 -10.23
CA GLU A 307 15.97 12.64 -11.15
C GLU A 307 16.07 11.91 -12.48
N ALA A 308 15.39 12.45 -13.49
CA ALA A 308 15.34 11.86 -14.81
C ALA A 308 16.77 11.52 -15.23
N ALA A 309 16.98 10.25 -15.59
CA ALA A 309 18.24 9.84 -16.21
C ALA A 309 18.54 10.84 -17.34
N PRO A 310 19.77 11.38 -17.41
CA PRO A 310 20.12 12.31 -18.47
C PRO A 310 19.86 11.63 -19.81
N GLU A 311 19.08 12.29 -20.67
CA GLU A 311 18.86 11.88 -22.04
C GLU A 311 20.23 11.65 -22.69
N GLU A 312 20.44 10.42 -23.17
CA GLU A 312 21.58 10.06 -24.00
C GLU A 312 21.59 10.99 -25.22
N GLU A 313 22.52 11.95 -25.22
CA GLU A 313 22.71 12.88 -26.33
C GLU A 313 22.91 12.08 -27.63
N ALA A 314 21.91 12.15 -28.50
CA ALA A 314 21.97 11.62 -29.85
C ALA A 314 23.15 12.28 -30.57
N LYS A 315 24.18 11.47 -30.82
CA LYS A 315 25.37 11.83 -31.59
C LYS A 315 24.95 12.33 -32.99
N PRO A 316 25.41 13.51 -33.46
CA PRO A 316 25.09 13.99 -34.80
C PRO A 316 25.67 13.05 -35.86
N GLN A 317 24.83 12.65 -36.81
CA GLN A 317 25.28 12.01 -38.05
C GLN A 317 26.00 13.07 -38.90
N GLU A 318 27.32 12.95 -39.02
CA GLU A 318 28.09 13.72 -40.01
C GLU A 318 27.66 13.28 -41.42
N GLY A 319 27.18 14.26 -42.18
CA GLY A 319 26.84 14.13 -43.59
C GLY A 319 28.09 13.95 -44.44
N GLY A 320 27.98 13.05 -45.41
CA GLY A 320 29.00 12.80 -46.43
C GLY A 320 29.23 14.04 -47.30
N GLN A 321 30.51 14.32 -47.52
CA GLN A 321 31.01 15.26 -48.52
C GLN A 321 31.26 14.49 -49.83
N GLU A 322 30.66 14.99 -50.91
CA GLU A 322 30.89 14.54 -52.29
C GLU A 322 32.34 14.80 -52.75
N PRO A 323 32.86 14.06 -53.75
CA PRO A 323 34.21 14.25 -54.27
C PRO A 323 34.26 15.26 -55.43
N GLU A 324 35.12 16.27 -55.29
CA GLU A 324 35.80 17.00 -56.38
C GLU A 324 37.30 16.66 -56.25
N GLY A 325 38.12 16.37 -57.25
CA GLY A 325 38.04 16.35 -58.70
C GLY A 325 39.40 15.88 -59.26
N ASP A 326 39.52 15.92 -60.60
CA ASP A 326 40.67 15.57 -61.48
C ASP A 326 40.90 14.07 -61.80
#